data_AF-A0AB73N1P9-F1
#
_entry.id   AF-A0AB73N1P9-F1
#
_cell.length_a   1.000
_cell.length_b   1.000
_cell.length_c   1.000
_cell.angle_alpha   90.00
_cell.angle_beta   90.00
_cell.angle_gamma   90.00
#
_symmetry.space_group_name_H-M   'P 1'
#
loop_
_entity.id
_entity.type
_entity.pdbx_description
1 polymer ?
#
loop_
_entity_poly.entity_id
_entity_poly.type
_entity_poly.pdbx_seq_one_letter_code
_entity_poly.pdbx_strand_id
1 'polypeptide(L)'
;MAQRYYLYYKQTGSGNLTVGKPSGYSGFLHNPDAKRMSFVLPENQGKAQEQIGKFVQDFQRLNAGRFAISNAVTGTSSTPTPPAPKPPVGGTDPKPPTTTITNSGKSDPEKKDDHTMIIVFAIVLALIFGPKYLKKGKRR
;
A
#
# COMPACT_ATOMS: atom_id res chain seq x y z
N MET A 1 6.50 -7.29 -17.14
CA MET A 1 5.13 -7.13 -16.60
C MET A 1 5.11 -5.86 -15.77
N ALA A 2 4.10 -4.99 -15.92
CA ALA A 2 4.02 -3.77 -15.12
C ALA A 2 3.74 -4.08 -13.65
N GLN A 3 4.35 -3.35 -12.72
CA GLN A 3 4.05 -3.46 -11.30
C GLN A 3 2.95 -2.48 -10.93
N ARG A 4 2.11 -2.82 -9.96
CA ARG A 4 1.00 -2.01 -9.49
C ARG A 4 1.08 -1.87 -7.98
N TYR A 5 0.84 -0.66 -7.50
CA TYR A 5 0.69 -0.42 -6.08
C TYR A 5 -0.77 -0.54 -5.70
N TYR A 6 -1.06 -1.27 -4.62
CA TYR A 6 -2.39 -1.44 -4.07
C TYR A 6 -2.43 -0.84 -2.66
N LEU A 7 -3.42 0.02 -2.43
CA LEU A 7 -3.67 0.67 -1.16
C LEU A 7 -5.08 0.30 -0.69
N TYR A 8 -5.14 -0.34 0.46
CA TYR A 8 -6.37 -0.70 1.13
C TYR A 8 -6.66 0.37 2.18
N TYR A 9 -7.93 0.71 2.34
CA TYR A 9 -8.36 1.70 3.30
C TYR A 9 -9.58 1.23 4.08
N LYS A 10 -9.83 1.88 5.20
CA LYS A 10 -11.03 1.71 6.03
C LYS A 10 -11.67 3.06 6.29
N GLN A 11 -12.99 3.07 6.42
CA GLN A 11 -13.71 4.27 6.85
C GLN A 11 -13.55 4.43 8.36
N THR A 12 -13.20 5.64 8.79
CA THR A 12 -13.05 6.00 10.20
C THR A 12 -14.14 6.97 10.66
N GLY A 13 -14.72 7.74 9.73
CA GLY A 13 -15.85 8.63 10.02
C GLY A 13 -17.21 7.93 9.98
N SER A 14 -18.23 8.57 10.53
CA SER A 14 -19.62 8.10 10.49
C SER A 14 -20.37 8.59 9.24
N GLY A 15 -21.39 7.83 8.81
CA GLY A 15 -22.25 8.15 7.68
C GLY A 15 -21.80 7.59 6.32
N ASN A 16 -22.52 7.94 5.26
CA ASN A 16 -22.21 7.53 3.88
C ASN A 16 -21.15 8.45 3.29
N LEU A 17 -19.88 8.18 3.60
CA LEU A 17 -18.75 8.97 3.15
C LEU A 17 -18.22 8.46 1.81
N THR A 18 -17.84 9.38 0.94
CA THR A 18 -17.15 9.07 -0.32
C THR A 18 -15.67 9.33 -0.16
N VAL A 19 -14.84 8.38 -0.60
CA VAL A 19 -13.38 8.52 -0.55
C VAL A 19 -12.91 9.46 -1.66
N GLY A 20 -12.10 10.44 -1.29
CA GLY A 20 -11.40 11.34 -2.21
C GLY A 20 -10.34 10.55 -2.98
N LYS A 21 -10.35 10.70 -4.31
CA LYS A 21 -9.50 9.94 -5.23
C LYS A 21 -8.29 10.79 -5.65
N PRO A 22 -7.04 10.37 -5.35
CA PRO A 22 -5.86 11.04 -5.86
C PRO A 22 -5.83 11.00 -7.40
N SER A 23 -5.42 12.11 -8.04
CA SER A 23 -5.34 12.25 -9.50
C SER A 23 -3.89 12.28 -9.99
N GLY A 24 -3.67 12.05 -11.30
CA GLY A 24 -2.35 12.08 -11.92
C GLY A 24 -1.56 10.78 -11.85
N TYR A 25 -2.21 9.66 -11.52
CA TYR A 25 -1.58 8.34 -11.46
C TYR A 25 -1.99 7.48 -12.67
N SER A 26 -1.01 6.87 -13.33
CA SER A 26 -1.25 6.04 -14.51
C SER A 26 -1.99 4.75 -14.15
N GLY A 27 -2.99 4.37 -14.95
CA GLY A 27 -3.77 3.15 -14.73
C GLY A 27 -4.46 3.11 -13.36
N PHE A 28 -4.83 4.27 -12.81
CA PHE A 28 -5.52 4.38 -11.53
C PHE A 28 -6.85 3.63 -11.56
N LEU A 29 -7.06 2.75 -10.59
CA LEU A 29 -8.31 2.03 -10.37
C LEU A 29 -8.74 2.20 -8.92
N HIS A 30 -10.04 2.44 -8.72
CA HIS A 30 -10.65 2.52 -7.40
C HIS A 30 -11.81 1.53 -7.32
N ASN A 31 -11.71 0.59 -6.37
CA ASN A 31 -12.75 -0.37 -6.04
C ASN A 31 -13.32 -0.03 -4.64
N PRO A 32 -14.53 0.55 -4.57
CA PRO A 32 -15.16 0.91 -3.30
C PRO A 32 -15.69 -0.28 -2.50
N ASP A 33 -15.95 -1.42 -3.14
CA ASP A 33 -16.45 -2.64 -2.48
C ASP A 33 -15.33 -3.30 -1.67
N ALA A 34 -14.17 -3.46 -2.29
CA ALA A 34 -12.96 -3.99 -1.66
C ALA A 34 -12.18 -2.94 -0.85
N LYS A 35 -12.70 -1.70 -0.76
CA LYS A 35 -12.03 -0.53 -0.14
C LYS A 35 -10.57 -0.41 -0.56
N ARG A 36 -10.34 -0.47 -1.88
CA ARG A 36 -9.01 -0.57 -2.48
C ARG A 36 -8.82 0.45 -3.59
N MET A 37 -7.67 1.13 -3.59
CA MET A 37 -7.18 1.92 -4.72
C MET A 37 -5.89 1.31 -5.25
N SER A 38 -5.62 1.53 -6.53
CA SER A 38 -4.37 1.06 -7.12
C SER A 38 -3.95 1.92 -8.30
N PHE A 39 -2.66 1.94 -8.60
CA PHE A 39 -2.12 2.59 -9.79
C PHE A 39 -0.86 1.87 -10.28
N VAL A 40 -0.55 2.02 -11.56
CA VAL A 40 0.60 1.39 -12.21
C VAL A 40 1.87 2.14 -11.80
N LEU A 41 2.86 1.39 -11.32
CA LEU A 41 4.17 1.92 -10.96
C LEU A 41 5.05 2.05 -12.21
N PRO A 42 5.89 3.10 -12.28
CA PRO A 42 6.92 3.20 -13.30
C PRO A 42 7.98 2.11 -13.09
N GLU A 43 8.65 1.73 -14.18
CA GLU A 43 9.72 0.71 -14.14
C GLU A 43 10.94 1.17 -13.32
N ASN A 44 11.17 2.49 -13.28
CA ASN A 44 12.23 3.07 -12.46
C ASN A 44 11.84 3.04 -10.97
N GLN A 45 12.59 2.28 -10.17
CA GLN A 45 12.30 2.06 -8.76
C GLN A 45 12.31 3.34 -7.91
N GLY A 46 13.22 4.29 -8.19
CA GLY A 46 13.28 5.57 -7.48
C GLY A 46 12.01 6.40 -7.71
N LYS A 47 11.61 6.54 -8.98
CA LYS A 47 10.36 7.22 -9.35
C LYS A 47 9.12 6.48 -8.81
N ALA A 48 9.18 5.15 -8.71
CA ALA A 48 8.09 4.36 -8.15
C ALA A 48 7.90 4.65 -6.66
N GLN A 49 8.98 4.71 -5.88
CA GLN A 49 8.93 5.04 -4.46
C GLN A 49 8.41 6.46 -4.23
N GLU A 50 8.86 7.44 -5.03
CA GLU A 50 8.34 8.82 -4.99
C GLU A 50 6.84 8.87 -5.29
N GLN A 51 6.38 8.17 -6.33
CA GLN A 51 4.96 8.12 -6.66
C GLN A 51 4.12 7.47 -5.57
N ILE A 52 4.62 6.39 -4.93
CA ILE A 52 3.97 5.75 -3.79
C ILE A 52 3.85 6.75 -2.63
N GLY A 53 4.96 7.42 -2.27
CA GLY A 53 4.97 8.41 -1.19
C GLY A 53 3.96 9.53 -1.44
N LYS A 54 3.98 10.10 -2.66
CA LYS A 54 3.01 11.13 -3.07
C LYS A 54 1.58 10.61 -3.03
N PHE A 55 1.33 9.39 -3.50
CA PHE A 55 0.00 8.78 -3.51
C PHE A 55 -0.58 8.60 -2.12
N VAL A 56 0.23 8.08 -1.19
CA VAL A 56 -0.14 7.91 0.21
C VAL A 56 -0.43 9.26 0.86
N GLN A 57 0.41 10.27 0.61
CA GLN A 57 0.21 11.61 1.13
C GLN A 57 -1.07 12.26 0.58
N ASP A 58 -1.31 12.16 -0.73
CA ASP A 58 -2.51 12.69 -1.36
C ASP A 58 -3.76 11.97 -0.84
N PHE A 59 -3.71 10.64 -0.67
CA PHE A 59 -4.79 9.89 -0.06
C PHE A 59 -5.12 10.40 1.34
N GLN A 60 -4.11 10.54 2.21
CA GLN A 60 -4.31 11.01 3.58
C GLN A 60 -4.85 12.44 3.60
N ARG A 61 -4.32 13.33 2.76
CA ARG A 61 -4.78 14.72 2.66
C ARG A 61 -6.23 14.83 2.23
N LEU A 62 -6.63 14.08 1.20
CA LEU A 62 -7.99 14.12 0.66
C LEU A 62 -9.03 13.43 1.57
N ASN A 63 -8.57 12.55 2.45
CA ASN A 63 -9.44 11.68 3.26
C ASN A 63 -9.26 11.85 4.77
N ALA A 64 -8.57 12.91 5.19
CA ALA A 64 -8.28 13.18 6.60
C ALA A 64 -9.55 13.10 7.45
N GLY A 65 -9.48 12.34 8.55
CA GLY A 65 -10.61 12.13 9.47
C GLY A 65 -11.75 11.26 8.95
N ARG A 66 -11.76 10.88 7.66
CA ARG A 66 -12.83 10.09 7.04
C ARG A 66 -12.39 8.67 6.69
N PHE A 67 -11.18 8.52 6.16
CA PHE A 67 -10.60 7.22 5.82
C PHE A 67 -9.13 7.14 6.23
N ALA A 68 -8.72 5.95 6.63
CA ALA A 68 -7.34 5.63 6.98
C ALA A 68 -6.84 4.45 6.15
N ILE A 69 -5.54 4.43 5.86
CA ILE A 69 -4.89 3.31 5.19
C ILE A 69 -4.89 2.12 6.14
N SER A 70 -5.35 0.96 5.68
CA SER A 70 -5.36 -0.28 6.45
C SER A 70 -4.20 -1.19 6.06
N ASN A 71 -3.84 -1.24 4.77
CA ASN A 71 -2.73 -2.02 4.27
C ASN A 71 -2.25 -1.45 2.92
N ALA A 72 -1.01 -1.70 2.56
CA ALA A 72 -0.49 -1.36 1.24
C ALA A 72 0.53 -2.40 0.77
N VAL A 73 0.42 -2.81 -0.48
CA VAL A 73 1.29 -3.82 -1.08
C VAL A 73 1.59 -3.48 -2.54
N THR A 74 2.79 -3.83 -3.00
CA THR A 74 3.10 -3.87 -4.42
C THR A 74 2.76 -5.26 -4.95
N GLY A 75 2.18 -5.33 -6.14
CA GLY A 75 1.87 -6.59 -6.81
C GLY A 75 2.13 -6.49 -8.30
N THR A 76 2.39 -7.62 -8.94
CA THR A 76 2.43 -7.68 -10.40
C THR A 76 1.03 -7.37 -10.95
N SER A 77 0.97 -6.45 -11.91
CA SER A 77 -0.26 -6.18 -12.66
C SER A 77 -0.44 -7.30 -13.67
N SER A 78 -1.29 -8.28 -13.36
CA SER A 78 -1.86 -9.18 -14.37
C SER A 78 -2.94 -8.42 -15.14
N THR A 79 -2.53 -7.41 -15.92
CA THR A 79 -3.37 -6.95 -17.01
C THR A 79 -3.44 -8.14 -17.97
N PRO A 80 -4.62 -8.75 -18.21
CA PRO A 80 -4.71 -9.75 -19.26
C PRO A 80 -4.24 -9.07 -20.55
N THR A 81 -3.28 -9.68 -21.23
CA THR A 81 -2.96 -9.31 -22.60
C THR A 81 -4.29 -9.29 -23.36
N PRO A 82 -4.65 -8.18 -24.04
CA PRO A 82 -5.82 -8.18 -24.92
C PRO A 82 -5.75 -9.43 -25.81
N PRO A 83 -6.84 -10.19 -25.99
CA PRO A 83 -6.78 -11.38 -26.82
C PRO A 83 -6.26 -10.98 -28.20
N ALA A 84 -5.12 -11.55 -28.58
CA ALA A 84 -4.60 -11.39 -29.93
C ALA A 84 -5.69 -11.86 -30.93
N PRO A 85 -5.83 -11.23 -32.11
CA PRO A 85 -6.76 -11.70 -33.14
C PRO A 85 -6.50 -13.19 -33.39
N LYS A 86 -7.52 -14.03 -33.17
CA LYS A 86 -7.42 -15.49 -33.30
C LYS A 86 -6.93 -15.87 -34.71
N PRO A 87 -5.82 -16.61 -34.85
CA PRO A 87 -5.58 -17.44 -36.03
C PRO A 87 -6.58 -18.61 -36.06
N PRO A 88 -6.79 -19.27 -37.22
CA PRO A 88 -7.84 -20.26 -37.38
C PRO A 88 -7.66 -21.44 -36.43
N VAL A 89 -8.79 -21.91 -35.92
CA VAL A 89 -8.95 -22.96 -34.90
C VAL A 89 -8.33 -24.29 -35.35
N GLY A 90 -7.48 -24.88 -34.51
CA GLY A 90 -6.99 -26.24 -34.71
C GLY A 90 -6.28 -26.80 -33.48
N GLY A 91 -6.90 -27.79 -32.84
CA GLY A 91 -6.19 -28.87 -32.15
C GLY A 91 -6.01 -28.77 -30.63
N THR A 92 -6.76 -29.64 -29.92
CA THR A 92 -6.42 -30.39 -28.68
C THR A 92 -6.23 -29.64 -27.35
N ASP A 93 -7.18 -29.92 -26.42
CA ASP A 93 -7.12 -29.70 -24.96
C ASP A 93 -5.93 -30.47 -24.35
N PRO A 94 -5.27 -29.97 -23.28
CA PRO A 94 -5.68 -30.40 -21.93
C PRO A 94 -5.61 -29.32 -20.82
N LYS A 95 -6.63 -29.30 -19.97
CA LYS A 95 -6.72 -28.67 -18.62
C LYS A 95 -5.97 -29.49 -17.52
N PRO A 96 -5.64 -28.98 -16.30
CA PRO A 96 -4.81 -27.84 -15.83
C PRO A 96 -3.63 -28.32 -14.91
N PRO A 97 -2.99 -27.45 -14.08
CA PRO A 97 -3.29 -27.59 -12.65
C PRO A 97 -3.54 -26.26 -11.91
N THR A 98 -4.42 -26.38 -10.93
CA THR A 98 -4.82 -25.39 -9.93
C THR A 98 -3.68 -25.11 -8.95
N THR A 99 -3.35 -23.84 -8.70
CA THR A 99 -2.64 -23.43 -7.48
C THR A 99 -3.56 -22.56 -6.64
N THR A 100 -4.36 -23.25 -5.82
CA THR A 100 -5.05 -22.69 -4.67
C THR A 100 -3.97 -22.24 -3.66
N ILE A 101 -3.80 -20.94 -3.44
CA ILE A 101 -3.14 -20.48 -2.21
C ILE A 101 -4.23 -20.45 -1.14
N THR A 102 -4.41 -21.60 -0.50
CA THR A 102 -5.14 -21.74 0.77
C THR A 102 -4.30 -21.11 1.86
N ASN A 103 -4.82 -20.06 2.51
CA ASN A 103 -4.45 -19.77 3.89
C ASN A 103 -5.73 -19.67 4.72
N SER A 104 -6.39 -20.81 4.92
CA SER A 104 -7.25 -21.02 6.08
C SER A 104 -6.38 -21.58 7.20
N GLY A 105 -5.95 -20.71 8.11
CA GLY A 105 -5.17 -21.09 9.28
C GLY A 105 -5.48 -20.16 10.45
N LYS A 106 -6.54 -20.51 11.19
CA LYS A 106 -6.68 -20.43 12.66
C LYS A 106 -6.13 -19.18 13.38
N SER A 107 -7.06 -18.39 13.92
CA SER A 107 -7.03 -17.64 15.18
C SER A 107 -5.78 -17.73 16.08
N ASP A 108 -5.21 -16.55 16.40
CA ASP A 108 -4.45 -16.02 17.59
C ASP A 108 -3.61 -16.97 18.49
N PRO A 109 -2.49 -16.53 19.14
CA PRO A 109 -2.26 -15.16 19.64
C PRO A 109 -0.85 -14.53 19.53
N GLU A 110 -0.81 -13.22 19.81
CA GLU A 110 0.29 -12.33 20.20
C GLU A 110 1.75 -12.76 19.92
N LYS A 111 2.41 -12.02 19.04
CA LYS A 111 3.84 -11.68 19.19
C LYS A 111 3.99 -10.17 19.10
N LYS A 112 4.38 -9.56 20.22
CA LYS A 112 4.75 -8.15 20.28
C LYS A 112 6.00 -7.94 19.44
N ASP A 113 5.92 -7.02 18.49
CA ASP A 113 7.07 -6.49 17.75
C ASP A 113 7.92 -5.64 18.70
N ASP A 114 8.88 -6.27 19.37
CA ASP A 114 9.84 -5.61 20.25
C ASP A 114 10.61 -4.51 19.52
N HIS A 115 10.83 -4.66 18.21
CA HIS A 115 11.55 -3.66 17.41
C HIS A 115 10.79 -2.33 17.27
N THR A 116 9.47 -2.36 17.11
CA THR A 116 8.67 -1.12 17.03
C THR A 116 8.64 -0.42 18.39
N MET A 117 8.50 -1.17 19.48
CA MET A 117 8.59 -0.64 20.85
C MET A 117 9.97 -0.03 21.13
N ILE A 118 11.07 -0.71 20.75
CA ILE A 118 12.44 -0.20 20.91
C ILE A 118 12.64 1.10 20.13
N ILE A 119 12.16 1.18 18.88
CA ILE A 119 12.26 2.40 18.06
C ILE A 119 11.48 3.54 18.70
N VAL A 120 10.24 3.30 19.14
CA VAL A 120 9.42 4.31 19.81
C VAL A 120 10.07 4.77 21.12
N PHE A 121 10.62 3.85 21.91
CA PHE A 121 11.30 4.17 23.17
C PHE A 121 12.58 5.00 22.94
N ALA A 122 13.35 4.67 21.91
CA ALA A 122 14.54 5.43 21.51
C ALA A 122 14.20 6.87 21.08
N ILE A 123 13.12 7.06 20.32
CA ILE A 123 12.67 8.40 19.89
C ILE A 123 12.22 9.24 21.10
N VAL A 124 11.46 8.64 22.02
CA VAL A 124 10.99 9.34 23.23
C VAL A 124 12.16 9.74 24.14
N LEU A 125 13.13 8.85 24.35
CA LEU A 125 14.35 9.19 25.10
C LEU A 125 15.17 10.29 24.41
N ALA A 126 15.31 10.24 23.09
CA ALA A 126 16.02 11.27 22.32
C ALA A 126 15.34 12.65 22.40
N LEU A 127 14.00 12.71 22.44
CA LEU A 127 13.26 13.97 22.59
C LEU A 127 13.36 14.56 24.01
N ILE A 128 13.37 13.71 25.04
CA ILE A 128 13.45 14.17 26.44
C ILE A 128 14.89 14.58 26.80
N PHE A 129 15.88 13.79 26.41
CA PHE A 129 17.28 14.04 26.78
C PHE A 129 18.05 14.85 25.74
N GLY A 130 17.70 14.79 24.45
CA GLY A 130 18.36 15.55 23.38
C GLY A 130 18.51 17.05 23.66
N PRO A 131 17.46 17.76 24.14
CA PRO A 131 17.55 19.18 24.47
C PRO A 131 18.50 19.48 25.64
N LYS A 132 18.69 18.52 26.56
CA LYS A 132 19.59 18.65 27.73
C LYS A 132 21.06 18.55 27.32
N TYR A 133 21.38 17.74 26.32
CA TYR A 133 22.74 17.58 25.81
C TYR A 133 23.14 18.65 24.78
N LEU A 134 22.20 19.23 24.04
CA LEU A 134 22.46 20.33 23.10
C LEU A 134 22.73 21.69 23.77
N LYS A 135 22.28 21.90 25.01
CA LYS A 135 22.54 23.15 25.76
C LYS A 135 23.94 23.26 26.38
N LYS A 136 24.77 22.21 26.33
CA LYS A 136 26.10 22.23 26.96
C LYS A 136 27.22 22.77 26.05
N GLY A 137 26.93 23.11 24.79
CA GLY A 137 27.92 23.53 23.78
C GLY A 137 28.04 25.04 23.52
N LYS A 138 27.25 25.90 24.18
CA LYS A 138 27.30 27.36 23.95
C LYS A 138 27.57 28.15 25.22
N ARG A 139 28.77 27.95 25.77
CA ARG A 139 29.46 28.90 26.66
C ARG A 139 30.95 28.91 26.29
N ARG A 140 31.26 29.62 25.23
CA ARG A 140 32.44 30.48 25.13
C ARG A 140 31.98 31.75 24.43
#